data_AF-A0A176ZJL2-F1
#
_entry.id   AF-A0A176ZJL2-F1
#
_cell.length_a   1.000
_cell.length_b   1.000
_cell.length_c   1.000
_cell.angle_alpha   90.00
_cell.angle_beta   90.00
_cell.angle_gamma   90.00
#
_symmetry.space_group_name_H-M   'P 1'
#
loop_
_entity.id
_entity.type
_entity.pdbx_description
1 polymer ?
#
loop_
_entity_poly.entity_id
_entity_poly.type
_entity_poly.pdbx_seq_one_letter_code
_entity_poly.pdbx_strand_id
1 'polypeptide(L)'
;MDQSFYQRFACRARQHRSTAAHHRKHPLLIAMFCAVCIFQFATESRAQCSARDVLQKQLKLKPASSAHAPVTPIRSVVDPPAWKKITLGNFSNSLTLRNALDANGCHVGGSAEEVLARPAFIVSSRKKNVELVTVSAAELGFKTDTVTLASIYARAKRLGFGIAPAEIGPQLRLQYLDQPTGEFLIIGMDSIKTWSGEEIILTVANGGAGLILIGQDGSADAAISATSRLVFERPTEAAPVDQLERAAAFLPP
;
A
#
# COMPACT_ATOMS: atom_id res chain seq x y z
N MET A 1 30.77 57.51 25.72
CA MET A 1 30.49 56.08 25.49
C MET A 1 31.26 55.64 24.26
N ASP A 2 31.72 54.41 24.26
CA ASP A 2 33.09 53.97 23.95
C ASP A 2 33.56 54.09 22.49
N GLN A 3 34.89 54.26 22.34
CA GLN A 3 35.64 54.41 21.09
C GLN A 3 35.97 53.05 20.45
N SER A 4 35.95 53.02 19.12
CA SER A 4 36.57 52.00 18.27
C SER A 4 38.06 51.84 18.55
N PHE A 5 38.66 50.65 18.35
CA PHE A 5 39.96 50.54 17.68
C PHE A 5 40.28 49.10 17.26
N TYR A 6 40.49 48.91 15.96
CA TYR A 6 41.29 47.83 15.36
C TYR A 6 42.78 48.14 15.61
N GLN A 7 43.63 47.20 16.07
CA GLN A 7 44.92 46.91 15.41
C GLN A 7 45.80 45.83 16.09
N ARG A 8 46.27 44.91 15.23
CA ARG A 8 47.62 44.31 15.05
C ARG A 8 48.40 43.66 16.22
N PHE A 9 48.72 42.39 15.93
CA PHE A 9 49.91 41.59 16.26
C PHE A 9 51.16 42.28 16.85
N ALA A 10 51.71 41.67 17.91
CA ALA A 10 53.15 41.59 18.13
C ALA A 10 53.53 40.27 18.83
N CYS A 11 54.58 39.66 18.32
CA CYS A 11 55.16 38.37 18.68
C CYS A 11 56.00 38.47 19.98
N ARG A 12 55.90 37.50 20.88
CA ARG A 12 56.95 37.19 21.87
C ARG A 12 57.14 35.68 21.99
N ALA A 13 58.42 35.29 21.97
CA ALA A 13 58.91 33.92 21.98
C ALA A 13 59.45 33.50 23.36
N ARG A 14 59.51 32.16 23.53
CA ARG A 14 60.21 31.34 24.56
C ARG A 14 59.48 31.18 25.91
N GLN A 15 59.45 30.01 26.56
CA GLN A 15 60.43 28.91 26.57
C GLN A 15 59.85 27.50 26.47
N HIS A 16 60.67 26.66 25.83
CA HIS A 16 60.66 25.21 25.83
C HIS A 16 60.74 24.63 27.25
N ARG A 17 59.86 23.67 27.57
CA ARG A 17 60.16 22.62 28.55
C ARG A 17 59.80 21.27 27.94
N SER A 18 60.85 20.56 27.53
CA SER A 18 60.80 19.16 27.13
C SER A 18 60.81 18.29 28.38
N THR A 19 59.87 17.36 28.48
CA THR A 19 60.13 16.05 29.10
C THR A 19 59.53 14.98 28.21
N ALA A 20 60.41 14.07 27.84
CA ALA A 20 60.21 13.02 26.87
C ALA A 20 59.30 11.88 27.38
N ALA A 21 58.70 11.21 26.39
CA ALA A 21 58.55 9.76 26.28
C ALA A 21 57.82 8.99 27.40
N HIS A 22 56.62 8.51 27.05
CA HIS A 22 56.37 7.06 27.04
C HIS A 22 55.34 6.71 25.95
N HIS A 23 55.85 6.35 24.77
CA HIS A 23 55.13 5.49 23.84
C HIS A 23 55.27 4.03 24.29
N ARG A 24 54.43 3.16 23.69
CA ARG A 24 54.43 1.69 23.64
C ARG A 24 53.52 1.01 24.69
N LYS A 25 52.55 0.13 24.38
CA LYS A 25 52.31 -0.72 23.18
C LYS A 25 50.86 -1.25 23.07
N HIS A 26 49.81 -0.49 22.70
CA HIS A 26 48.50 -1.13 22.49
C HIS A 26 47.63 -0.74 21.26
N PRO A 27 48.11 -0.04 20.20
CA PRO A 27 47.24 0.21 19.04
C PRO A 27 47.02 -1.05 18.19
N LEU A 28 48.02 -1.94 18.07
CA LEU A 28 47.92 -3.18 17.28
C LEU A 28 47.04 -4.26 17.92
N LEU A 29 47.01 -4.33 19.27
CA LEU A 29 46.17 -5.29 19.99
C LEU A 29 44.69 -4.90 19.96
N ILE A 30 44.37 -3.61 20.07
CA ILE A 30 43.00 -3.09 19.95
C ILE A 30 42.51 -3.25 18.50
N ALA A 31 43.35 -2.94 17.51
CA ALA A 31 43.00 -3.14 16.10
C ALA A 31 42.79 -4.63 15.74
N MET A 32 43.61 -5.54 16.27
CA MET A 32 43.39 -6.99 16.12
C MET A 32 42.09 -7.45 16.78
N PHE A 33 41.76 -6.94 17.97
CA PHE A 33 40.52 -7.30 18.66
C PHE A 33 39.27 -6.82 17.91
N CYS A 34 39.31 -5.61 17.32
CA CYS A 34 38.24 -5.11 16.46
C CYS A 34 38.07 -5.93 15.17
N ALA A 35 39.17 -6.36 14.54
CA ALA A 35 39.09 -7.20 13.34
C ALA A 35 38.51 -8.59 13.66
N VAL A 36 38.93 -9.22 14.76
CA VAL A 36 38.42 -10.54 15.19
C VAL A 36 36.93 -10.49 15.54
N CYS A 37 36.44 -9.43 16.19
CA CYS A 37 35.01 -9.24 16.42
C CYS A 37 34.22 -9.11 15.11
N ILE A 38 34.71 -8.35 14.13
CA ILE A 38 34.05 -8.22 12.81
C ILE A 38 34.00 -9.59 12.09
N PHE A 39 35.05 -10.41 12.19
CA PHE A 39 35.05 -11.76 11.61
C PHE A 39 34.14 -12.75 12.37
N GLN A 40 34.00 -12.64 13.70
CA GLN A 40 33.10 -13.49 14.49
C GLN A 40 31.61 -13.10 14.36
N PHE A 41 31.29 -11.80 14.24
CA PHE A 41 29.93 -11.34 14.01
C PHE A 41 29.46 -11.51 12.56
N ALA A 42 30.37 -11.57 11.59
CA ALA A 42 30.03 -11.87 10.19
C ALA A 42 29.72 -13.35 9.94
N THR A 43 30.09 -14.25 10.85
CA THR A 43 29.87 -15.70 10.69
C THR A 43 28.52 -16.20 11.19
N GLU A 44 27.77 -15.43 11.99
CA GLU A 44 26.47 -15.88 12.54
C GLU A 44 25.23 -15.34 11.82
N SER A 45 25.34 -14.55 10.75
CA SER A 45 24.18 -14.17 9.94
C SER A 45 24.08 -14.97 8.64
N ARG A 46 23.93 -16.31 8.74
CA ARG A 46 23.55 -17.12 7.57
C ARG A 46 22.05 -17.38 7.56
N ALA A 47 21.32 -16.36 7.10
CA ALA A 47 20.04 -16.52 6.44
C ALA A 47 19.98 -15.62 5.20
N GLN A 48 21.01 -15.69 4.36
CA GLN A 48 20.92 -15.12 3.00
C GLN A 48 20.35 -16.21 2.09
N CYS A 49 19.02 -16.24 1.97
CA CYS A 49 18.37 -16.91 0.85
C CYS A 49 18.84 -16.20 -0.42
N SER A 50 19.61 -16.88 -1.26
CA SER A 50 19.99 -16.29 -2.54
C SER A 50 18.75 -16.16 -3.44
N ALA A 51 18.77 -15.23 -4.39
CA ALA A 51 17.71 -15.13 -5.41
C ALA A 51 17.48 -16.48 -6.14
N ARG A 52 18.53 -17.30 -6.22
CA ARG A 52 18.49 -18.66 -6.76
C ARG A 52 17.71 -19.62 -5.86
N ASP A 53 17.89 -19.55 -4.55
CA ASP A 53 17.15 -20.39 -3.59
C ASP A 53 15.66 -20.04 -3.57
N VAL A 54 15.35 -18.73 -3.68
CA VAL A 54 13.97 -18.24 -3.83
C VAL A 54 13.38 -18.75 -5.14
N LEU A 55 14.10 -18.62 -6.27
CA LEU A 55 13.62 -19.09 -7.57
C LEU A 55 13.42 -20.60 -7.61
N GLN A 56 14.33 -21.39 -7.03
CA GLN A 56 14.20 -22.84 -6.94
C GLN A 56 13.03 -23.26 -6.05
N LYS A 57 12.79 -22.53 -4.95
CA LYS A 57 11.60 -22.75 -4.11
C LYS A 57 10.32 -22.40 -4.87
N GLN A 58 10.30 -21.31 -5.63
CA GLN A 58 9.16 -20.93 -6.47
C GLN A 58 8.88 -21.96 -7.58
N LEU A 59 9.92 -22.50 -8.22
CA LEU A 59 9.77 -23.55 -9.23
C LEU A 59 9.31 -24.88 -8.63
N LYS A 60 9.78 -25.23 -7.42
CA LYS A 60 9.31 -26.42 -6.69
C LYS A 60 7.89 -26.29 -6.15
N LEU A 61 7.46 -25.07 -5.82
CA LEU A 61 6.11 -24.78 -5.31
C LEU A 61 5.09 -24.49 -6.40
N LYS A 62 5.52 -24.39 -7.67
CA LYS A 62 4.62 -24.28 -8.81
C LYS A 62 4.32 -25.67 -9.38
N PRO A 63 3.27 -26.38 -8.92
CA PRO A 63 2.66 -27.34 -9.82
C PRO A 63 2.20 -26.54 -11.05
N ALA A 64 2.46 -27.07 -12.24
CA ALA A 64 1.96 -26.51 -13.47
C ALA A 64 0.42 -26.45 -13.41
N SER A 65 -0.14 -25.30 -13.03
CA SER A 65 -1.57 -25.06 -13.05
C SER A 65 -1.86 -23.57 -13.16
N SER A 66 -2.01 -23.10 -14.39
CA SER A 66 -3.12 -22.21 -14.73
C SER A 66 -3.61 -22.51 -16.15
N ALA A 67 -3.59 -23.78 -16.55
CA ALA A 67 -4.54 -24.22 -17.56
C ALA A 67 -5.92 -24.12 -16.90
N HIS A 68 -6.80 -23.32 -17.52
CA HIS A 68 -8.12 -22.93 -17.05
C HIS A 68 -8.85 -24.03 -16.25
N ALA A 69 -8.81 -23.93 -14.93
CA ALA A 69 -9.87 -24.53 -14.12
C ALA A 69 -11.19 -23.90 -14.60
N PRO A 70 -12.28 -24.67 -14.78
CA PRO A 70 -13.56 -24.11 -15.18
C PRO A 70 -14.01 -23.12 -14.11
N VAL A 71 -13.91 -21.83 -14.42
CA VAL A 71 -14.42 -20.75 -13.58
C VAL A 71 -15.91 -20.67 -13.84
N THR A 72 -16.72 -21.06 -12.86
CA THR A 72 -18.17 -20.86 -12.92
C THR A 72 -18.45 -19.37 -12.93
N PRO A 73 -19.11 -18.82 -13.97
CA PRO A 73 -19.37 -17.38 -14.04
C PRO A 73 -20.33 -16.93 -12.94
N ILE A 74 -20.00 -15.80 -12.31
CA ILE A 74 -20.86 -15.09 -11.37
C ILE A 74 -22.07 -14.53 -12.14
N ARG A 75 -23.25 -14.77 -11.58
CA ARG A 75 -24.56 -14.34 -12.10
C ARG A 75 -25.17 -13.22 -11.27
N SER A 76 -24.78 -13.08 -10.01
CA SER A 76 -25.24 -12.01 -9.13
C SER A 76 -24.25 -11.72 -7.99
N VAL A 77 -24.42 -10.57 -7.32
CA VAL A 77 -23.61 -10.16 -6.16
C VAL A 77 -23.70 -11.11 -4.96
N VAL A 78 -24.73 -11.95 -4.87
CA VAL A 78 -24.86 -12.91 -3.77
C VAL A 78 -24.05 -14.19 -3.98
N ASP A 79 -23.64 -14.48 -5.22
CA ASP A 79 -22.92 -15.70 -5.59
C ASP A 79 -21.52 -15.81 -4.94
N PRO A 80 -20.63 -14.80 -5.04
CA PRO A 80 -19.35 -14.88 -4.33
C PRO A 80 -19.60 -14.71 -2.83
N PRO A 81 -18.91 -15.44 -1.94
CA PRO A 81 -19.02 -15.21 -0.50
C PRO A 81 -18.44 -13.85 -0.12
N ALA A 82 -18.94 -13.26 0.96
CA ALA A 82 -18.26 -12.13 1.59
C ALA A 82 -16.83 -12.57 1.96
N TRP A 83 -15.84 -11.81 1.52
CA TRP A 83 -14.43 -12.16 1.67
C TRP A 83 -13.84 -11.52 2.93
N LYS A 84 -14.10 -10.24 3.17
CA LYS A 84 -13.60 -9.54 4.35
C LYS A 84 -14.57 -8.45 4.79
N LYS A 85 -14.65 -8.22 6.10
CA LYS A 85 -15.37 -7.10 6.70
C LYS A 85 -14.37 -6.10 7.25
N ILE A 86 -14.54 -4.83 6.91
CA ILE A 86 -13.68 -3.75 7.41
C ILE A 86 -14.54 -2.60 7.94
N THR A 87 -13.95 -1.77 8.80
CA THR A 87 -14.58 -0.55 9.31
C THR A 87 -14.02 0.67 8.58
N LEU A 88 -14.89 1.51 8.04
CA LEU A 88 -14.55 2.84 7.50
C LEU A 88 -14.83 3.92 8.54
N GLY A 89 -14.33 5.14 8.30
CA GLY A 89 -14.56 6.30 9.18
C GLY A 89 -13.84 6.21 10.52
N ASN A 90 -12.71 5.49 10.55
CA ASN A 90 -11.86 5.39 11.74
C ASN A 90 -10.98 6.62 11.99
N PHE A 91 -10.87 7.50 11.00
CA PHE A 91 -9.96 8.64 10.99
C PHE A 91 -10.72 9.91 10.66
N SER A 92 -10.25 11.04 11.19
CA SER A 92 -10.91 12.34 10.99
C SER A 92 -10.60 12.96 9.63
N ASN A 93 -9.49 12.59 9.01
CA ASN A 93 -9.05 13.09 7.71
C ASN A 93 -7.99 12.17 7.07
N SER A 94 -7.64 12.44 5.82
CA SER A 94 -6.68 11.63 5.06
C SER A 94 -5.26 11.65 5.64
N LEU A 95 -4.83 12.75 6.26
CA LEU A 95 -3.51 12.86 6.89
C LEU A 95 -3.39 11.89 8.08
N THR A 96 -4.37 11.86 8.98
CA THR A 96 -4.36 10.94 10.13
C THR A 96 -4.43 9.47 9.68
N LEU A 97 -5.18 9.19 8.61
CA LEU A 97 -5.22 7.87 7.98
C LEU A 97 -3.85 7.47 7.36
N ARG A 98 -3.18 8.40 6.66
CA ARG A 98 -1.83 8.17 6.10
C ARG A 98 -0.80 7.94 7.19
N ASN A 99 -0.84 8.72 8.27
CA ASN A 99 0.07 8.55 9.40
C ASN A 99 -0.13 7.20 10.09
N ALA A 100 -1.38 6.73 10.17
CA ALA A 100 -1.66 5.40 10.71
C ALA A 100 -1.09 4.29 9.82
N LEU A 101 -1.15 4.41 8.49
CA LEU A 101 -0.48 3.47 7.57
C LEU A 101 1.02 3.40 7.87
N ASP A 102 1.66 4.57 8.02
CA ASP A 102 3.08 4.67 8.34
C ASP A 102 3.43 3.97 9.65
N ALA A 103 2.69 4.30 10.71
CA ALA A 103 2.91 3.75 12.04
C ALA A 103 2.71 2.23 12.12
N ASN A 104 1.93 1.65 11.19
CA ASN A 104 1.70 0.21 11.09
C ASN A 104 2.64 -0.49 10.07
N GLY A 105 3.69 0.20 9.60
CA GLY A 105 4.62 -0.37 8.62
C GLY A 105 3.98 -0.66 7.25
N CYS A 106 2.84 -0.02 6.95
CA CYS A 106 2.20 -0.09 5.65
C CYS A 106 2.75 1.02 4.77
N HIS A 107 3.56 0.66 3.78
CA HIS A 107 4.12 1.61 2.83
C HIS A 107 3.02 2.22 1.95
N VAL A 108 3.25 3.43 1.47
CA VAL A 108 2.38 4.12 0.52
C VAL A 108 3.23 4.58 -0.65
N GLY A 109 2.88 4.13 -1.86
CA GLY A 109 3.57 4.54 -3.09
C GLY A 109 3.18 5.96 -3.51
N GLY A 110 4.03 6.64 -4.29
CA GLY A 110 3.89 8.05 -4.63
C GLY A 110 2.51 8.44 -5.20
N SER A 111 2.00 7.70 -6.20
CA SER A 111 0.67 7.99 -6.76
C SER A 111 -0.45 7.77 -5.75
N ALA A 112 -0.33 6.79 -4.84
CA ALA A 112 -1.32 6.60 -3.77
C ALA A 112 -1.23 7.73 -2.73
N GLU A 113 -0.02 8.14 -2.35
CA GLU A 113 0.20 9.27 -1.45
C GLU A 113 -0.44 10.54 -2.00
N GLU A 114 -0.26 10.79 -3.29
CA GLU A 114 -0.89 11.91 -3.96
C GLU A 114 -2.42 11.79 -3.96
N VAL A 115 -2.97 10.62 -4.30
CA VAL A 115 -4.42 10.35 -4.23
C VAL A 115 -4.98 10.66 -2.85
N LEU A 116 -4.31 10.21 -1.77
CA LEU A 116 -4.74 10.49 -0.38
C LEU A 116 -4.71 11.98 -0.04
N ALA A 117 -3.86 12.77 -0.70
CA ALA A 117 -3.78 14.22 -0.54
C ALA A 117 -4.77 15.01 -1.42
N ARG A 118 -5.50 14.36 -2.34
CA ARG A 118 -6.48 15.04 -3.21
C ARG A 118 -7.75 15.39 -2.43
N PRO A 119 -8.36 16.57 -2.65
CA PRO A 119 -9.66 16.91 -2.08
C PRO A 119 -10.78 15.94 -2.46
N ALA A 120 -10.66 15.26 -3.60
CA ALA A 120 -11.61 14.24 -4.05
C ALA A 120 -11.51 12.93 -3.24
N PHE A 121 -10.43 12.72 -2.48
CA PHE A 121 -10.34 11.60 -1.55
C PHE A 121 -11.08 11.92 -0.26
N ILE A 122 -12.24 11.29 -0.07
CA ILE A 122 -13.11 11.53 1.08
C ILE A 122 -12.96 10.42 2.10
N VAL A 123 -12.63 10.80 3.34
CA VAL A 123 -12.70 9.92 4.52
C VAL A 123 -14.08 10.06 5.14
N SER A 124 -14.74 8.93 5.43
CA SER A 124 -16.07 8.93 6.01
C SER A 124 -16.07 9.57 7.40
N SER A 125 -17.03 10.45 7.67
CA SER A 125 -17.20 11.06 8.99
C SER A 125 -17.90 10.15 10.00
N ARG A 126 -18.47 9.03 9.54
CA ARG A 126 -19.21 8.08 10.37
C ARG A 126 -18.59 6.69 10.25
N LYS A 127 -18.39 6.05 11.39
CA LYS A 127 -17.99 4.65 11.42
C LYS A 127 -19.06 3.77 10.80
N LYS A 128 -18.67 2.98 9.80
CA LYS A 128 -19.54 1.96 9.22
C LYS A 128 -18.74 0.70 8.90
N ASN A 129 -19.36 -0.45 9.12
CA ASN A 129 -18.80 -1.71 8.66
C ASN A 129 -19.26 -1.98 7.23
N VAL A 130 -18.34 -2.36 6.36
CA VAL A 130 -18.62 -2.75 4.99
C VAL A 130 -18.12 -4.17 4.75
N GLU A 131 -18.89 -4.93 3.98
CA GLU A 131 -18.48 -6.25 3.51
C GLU A 131 -17.89 -6.13 2.11
N LEU A 132 -16.75 -6.76 1.92
CA LEU A 132 -16.01 -6.74 0.68
C LEU A 132 -16.09 -8.11 0.02
N VAL A 133 -16.21 -8.09 -1.30
CA VAL A 133 -16.16 -9.26 -2.16
C VAL A 133 -14.99 -9.09 -3.12
N THR A 134 -14.34 -10.20 -3.44
CA THR A 134 -13.28 -10.21 -4.44
C THR A 134 -13.74 -10.98 -5.66
N VAL A 135 -13.53 -10.43 -6.84
CA VAL A 135 -13.87 -11.04 -8.12
C VAL A 135 -12.77 -10.81 -9.15
N SER A 136 -12.65 -11.69 -10.14
CA SER A 136 -11.79 -11.48 -11.32
C SER A 136 -12.62 -11.22 -12.58
N ALA A 137 -12.01 -10.70 -13.64
CA ALA A 137 -12.74 -10.53 -14.89
C ALA A 137 -13.17 -11.89 -15.48
N ALA A 138 -12.36 -12.94 -15.31
CA ALA A 138 -12.74 -14.29 -15.70
C ALA A 138 -14.01 -14.78 -14.97
N GLU A 139 -14.12 -14.54 -13.66
CA GLU A 139 -15.32 -14.85 -12.87
C GLU A 139 -16.54 -14.01 -13.27
N LEU A 140 -16.33 -12.79 -13.76
CA LEU A 140 -17.40 -11.95 -14.31
C LEU A 140 -17.87 -12.40 -15.71
N GLY A 141 -17.23 -13.42 -16.28
CA GLY A 141 -17.60 -14.06 -17.55
C GLY A 141 -16.80 -13.58 -18.77
N PHE A 142 -15.75 -12.79 -18.59
CA PHE A 142 -14.85 -12.41 -19.69
C PHE A 142 -13.94 -13.58 -20.07
N LYS A 143 -13.70 -13.75 -21.38
CA LYS A 143 -12.93 -14.88 -21.95
C LYS A 143 -11.61 -14.45 -22.60
N THR A 144 -11.19 -13.22 -22.37
CA THR A 144 -9.93 -12.65 -22.88
C THR A 144 -8.92 -12.55 -21.75
N ASP A 145 -7.62 -12.53 -22.07
CA ASP A 145 -6.56 -12.43 -21.06
C ASP A 145 -6.52 -11.06 -20.37
N THR A 146 -6.98 -10.03 -21.06
CA THR A 146 -7.10 -8.66 -20.55
C THR A 146 -8.47 -8.07 -20.87
N VAL A 147 -8.97 -7.20 -19.99
CA VAL A 147 -10.27 -6.53 -20.09
C VAL A 147 -10.11 -5.08 -19.66
N THR A 148 -10.79 -4.14 -20.32
CA THR A 148 -10.75 -2.73 -19.90
C THR A 148 -11.45 -2.54 -18.56
N LEU A 149 -10.93 -1.64 -17.73
CA LEU A 149 -11.49 -1.31 -16.43
C LEU A 149 -12.97 -0.89 -16.54
N ALA A 150 -13.31 -0.07 -17.54
CA ALA A 150 -14.69 0.33 -17.79
C ALA A 150 -15.62 -0.86 -18.08
N SER A 151 -15.17 -1.86 -18.83
CA SER A 151 -15.96 -3.07 -19.11
C SER A 151 -16.19 -3.89 -17.84
N ILE A 152 -15.16 -4.04 -17.01
CA ILE A 152 -15.25 -4.72 -15.72
C ILE A 152 -16.28 -4.01 -14.83
N TYR A 153 -16.19 -2.68 -14.70
CA TYR A 153 -17.11 -1.90 -13.87
C TYR A 153 -18.55 -1.97 -14.39
N ALA A 154 -18.77 -1.86 -15.70
CA ALA A 154 -20.09 -2.00 -16.29
C ALA A 154 -20.69 -3.40 -16.04
N ARG A 155 -19.87 -4.45 -16.08
CA ARG A 155 -20.31 -5.82 -15.75
C ARG A 155 -20.59 -5.97 -14.26
N ALA A 156 -19.71 -5.48 -13.39
CA ALA A 156 -19.87 -5.54 -11.94
C ALA A 156 -21.16 -4.82 -11.48
N LYS A 157 -21.40 -3.60 -11.97
CA LYS A 157 -22.63 -2.83 -11.69
C LYS A 157 -23.89 -3.60 -12.13
N ARG A 158 -23.89 -4.20 -13.33
CA ARG A 158 -25.03 -5.02 -13.81
C ARG A 158 -25.32 -6.26 -12.96
N LEU A 159 -24.30 -6.79 -12.27
CA LEU A 159 -24.44 -7.93 -11.35
C LEU A 159 -24.79 -7.49 -9.92
N GLY A 160 -24.91 -6.17 -9.67
CA GLY A 160 -25.27 -5.61 -8.38
C GLY A 160 -24.09 -5.31 -7.45
N PHE A 161 -22.84 -5.39 -7.92
CA PHE A 161 -21.68 -4.98 -7.10
C PHE A 161 -21.63 -3.46 -6.94
N GLY A 162 -21.33 -2.99 -5.73
CA GLY A 162 -21.14 -1.57 -5.45
C GLY A 162 -19.73 -1.10 -5.80
N ILE A 163 -19.61 0.07 -6.42
CA ILE A 163 -18.32 0.76 -6.55
C ILE A 163 -17.92 1.27 -5.16
N ALA A 164 -16.73 0.87 -4.73
CA ALA A 164 -16.17 1.13 -3.43
C ALA A 164 -15.79 2.63 -3.28
N PRO A 165 -16.07 3.28 -2.12
CA PRO A 165 -15.39 4.53 -1.81
C PRO A 165 -13.88 4.32 -1.73
N ALA A 166 -13.12 5.34 -2.17
CA ALA A 166 -11.65 5.31 -2.19
C ALA A 166 -11.02 4.95 -0.83
N GLU A 167 -11.67 5.33 0.28
CA GLU A 167 -11.24 5.03 1.65
C GLU A 167 -11.05 3.52 1.91
N ILE A 168 -11.73 2.64 1.16
CA ILE A 168 -11.56 1.19 1.29
C ILE A 168 -10.11 0.79 1.09
N GLY A 169 -9.36 1.38 0.16
CA GLY A 169 -7.95 1.03 -0.08
C GLY A 169 -7.09 1.15 1.19
N PRO A 170 -6.92 2.35 1.75
CA PRO A 170 -6.12 2.53 2.97
C PRO A 170 -6.71 1.85 4.21
N GLN A 171 -8.04 1.80 4.38
CA GLN A 171 -8.66 1.09 5.52
C GLN A 171 -8.46 -0.42 5.45
N LEU A 172 -8.61 -1.01 4.25
CA LEU A 172 -8.33 -2.43 4.01
C LEU A 172 -6.86 -2.71 4.29
N ARG A 173 -5.95 -1.84 3.84
CA ARG A 173 -4.52 -2.03 4.08
C ARG A 173 -4.19 -2.10 5.56
N LEU A 174 -4.79 -1.22 6.38
CA LEU A 174 -4.63 -1.19 7.84
C LEU A 174 -5.25 -2.40 8.55
N GLN A 175 -6.32 -2.97 8.01
CA GLN A 175 -7.11 -4.03 8.66
C GLN A 175 -6.81 -5.43 8.11
N TYR A 176 -5.88 -5.55 7.16
CA TYR A 176 -5.48 -6.80 6.54
C TYR A 176 -3.97 -6.93 6.55
N LEU A 177 -3.41 -7.15 7.75
CA LEU A 177 -1.96 -7.20 7.97
C LEU A 177 -1.36 -8.58 7.64
N ASP A 178 -2.18 -9.62 7.64
CA ASP A 178 -1.82 -11.00 7.31
C ASP A 178 -1.93 -11.30 5.80
N GLN A 179 -1.84 -10.27 4.95
CA GLN A 179 -1.94 -10.44 3.50
C GLN A 179 -0.80 -11.33 2.97
N PRO A 180 -1.13 -12.41 2.21
CA PRO A 180 -0.11 -13.26 1.60
C PRO A 180 0.81 -12.51 0.65
N THR A 181 2.10 -12.85 0.68
CA THR A 181 3.06 -12.38 -0.33
C THR A 181 2.64 -12.82 -1.73
N GLY A 182 2.66 -11.89 -2.68
CA GLY A 182 2.23 -12.08 -4.06
C GLY A 182 0.76 -11.71 -4.31
N GLU A 183 -0.01 -11.33 -3.29
CA GLU A 183 -1.39 -10.89 -3.47
C GLU A 183 -1.47 -9.40 -3.81
N PHE A 184 -2.27 -9.08 -4.84
CA PHE A 184 -2.58 -7.73 -5.30
C PHE A 184 -4.09 -7.59 -5.45
N LEU A 185 -4.66 -6.61 -4.75
CA LEU A 185 -6.10 -6.36 -4.69
C LEU A 185 -6.39 -4.97 -5.24
N ILE A 186 -6.92 -4.92 -6.46
CA ILE A 186 -7.31 -3.67 -7.13
C ILE A 186 -8.63 -3.21 -6.52
N ILE A 187 -8.70 -1.97 -6.02
CA ILE A 187 -9.94 -1.45 -5.45
C ILE A 187 -10.86 -1.00 -6.57
N GLY A 188 -12.06 -1.58 -6.62
CA GLY A 188 -13.13 -1.22 -7.56
C GLY A 188 -13.78 0.11 -7.18
N MET A 189 -13.03 1.20 -7.26
CA MET A 189 -13.42 2.57 -6.92
C MET A 189 -13.50 3.48 -8.16
N ASP A 190 -14.21 4.59 -8.06
CA ASP A 190 -14.05 5.69 -9.01
C ASP A 190 -12.61 6.23 -8.94
N SER A 191 -12.02 6.54 -10.09
CA SER A 191 -10.65 7.04 -10.14
C SER A 191 -10.56 8.47 -9.59
N ILE A 192 -9.40 8.79 -9.02
CA ILE A 192 -9.09 10.13 -8.50
C ILE A 192 -7.97 10.71 -9.35
N LYS A 193 -8.19 11.93 -9.86
CA LYS A 193 -7.19 12.63 -10.67
C LYS A 193 -6.03 13.15 -9.82
N THR A 194 -4.80 12.91 -10.26
CA THR A 194 -3.59 13.57 -9.77
C THR A 194 -3.63 15.07 -10.07
N TRP A 195 -2.65 15.82 -9.59
CA TRP A 195 -2.39 17.21 -9.96
C TRP A 195 -2.04 17.34 -11.45
N SER A 196 -1.42 16.31 -12.05
CA SER A 196 -1.13 16.24 -13.50
C SER A 196 -2.32 15.78 -14.34
N GLY A 197 -3.42 15.35 -13.71
CA GLY A 197 -4.66 14.93 -14.39
C GLY A 197 -4.75 13.44 -14.73
N GLU A 198 -3.77 12.63 -14.33
CA GLU A 198 -3.79 11.17 -14.45
C GLU A 198 -4.86 10.59 -13.54
N GLU A 199 -5.67 9.66 -14.06
CA GLU A 199 -6.72 8.99 -13.31
C GLU A 199 -6.15 7.78 -12.57
N ILE A 200 -6.19 7.80 -11.24
CA ILE A 200 -5.57 6.76 -10.42
C ILE A 200 -6.64 6.03 -9.59
N ILE A 201 -6.56 4.70 -9.59
CA ILE A 201 -7.23 3.83 -8.62
C ILE A 201 -6.19 3.23 -7.66
N LEU A 202 -6.66 2.76 -6.51
CA LEU A 202 -5.78 2.21 -5.48
C LEU A 202 -5.66 0.68 -5.60
N THR A 203 -4.50 0.15 -5.22
CA THR A 203 -4.24 -1.28 -5.09
C THR A 203 -3.58 -1.57 -3.75
N VAL A 204 -4.11 -2.56 -3.03
CA VAL A 204 -3.58 -3.08 -1.77
C VAL A 204 -2.77 -4.33 -2.06
N ALA A 205 -1.48 -4.32 -1.74
CA ALA A 205 -0.57 -5.39 -2.16
C ALA A 205 0.44 -5.79 -1.09
N ASN A 206 0.93 -7.03 -1.19
CA ASN A 206 2.14 -7.50 -0.53
C ASN A 206 3.09 -8.08 -1.58
N GLY A 207 4.00 -7.24 -2.10
CA GLY A 207 4.95 -7.65 -3.14
C GLY A 207 6.16 -8.45 -2.64
N GLY A 208 6.22 -8.78 -1.34
CA GLY A 208 7.36 -9.47 -0.72
C GLY A 208 8.38 -8.57 -0.03
N ALA A 209 8.34 -7.26 -0.30
CA ALA A 209 9.10 -6.24 0.45
C ALA A 209 8.31 -5.63 1.62
N GLY A 210 7.09 -6.09 1.86
CA GLY A 210 6.20 -5.56 2.89
C GLY A 210 4.80 -5.24 2.36
N LEU A 211 3.95 -4.77 3.26
CA LEU A 211 2.60 -4.34 2.97
C LEU A 211 2.63 -2.94 2.35
N ILE A 212 1.94 -2.76 1.21
CA ILE A 212 1.94 -1.50 0.49
C ILE A 212 0.55 -1.15 -0.04
N LEU A 213 0.26 0.15 -0.07
CA LEU A 213 -0.81 0.77 -0.85
C LEU A 213 -0.18 1.52 -2.04
N ILE A 214 -0.56 1.19 -3.26
CA ILE A 214 -0.04 1.83 -4.47
C ILE A 214 -1.17 2.38 -5.34
N GLY A 215 -0.82 3.32 -6.22
CA GLY A 215 -1.70 3.75 -7.30
C GLY A 215 -1.48 2.90 -8.54
N GLN A 216 -2.54 2.72 -9.32
CA GLN A 216 -2.53 2.11 -10.65
C GLN A 216 -3.32 3.01 -11.61
N ASP A 217 -3.02 2.92 -12.91
CA ASP A 217 -3.87 3.48 -13.96
C ASP A 217 -5.34 3.09 -13.75
N GLY A 218 -6.15 4.12 -13.53
CA GLY A 218 -7.58 4.08 -13.30
C GLY A 218 -8.38 4.63 -14.47
N SER A 219 -7.75 4.86 -15.62
CA SER A 219 -8.44 5.27 -16.83
C SER A 219 -9.43 4.19 -17.30
N ALA A 220 -10.46 4.62 -18.02
CA ALA A 220 -11.49 3.71 -18.54
C ALA A 220 -10.92 2.57 -19.41
N ASP A 221 -9.83 2.87 -20.15
CA ASP A 221 -9.18 1.96 -21.08
C ASP A 221 -8.04 1.14 -20.45
N ALA A 222 -7.76 1.34 -19.15
CA ALA A 222 -6.74 0.60 -18.42
C ALA A 222 -6.95 -0.92 -18.60
N ALA A 223 -5.91 -1.60 -19.09
CA ALA A 223 -5.95 -3.02 -19.38
C ALA A 223 -5.71 -3.83 -18.10
N ILE A 224 -6.75 -4.50 -17.61
CA ILE A 224 -6.69 -5.33 -16.40
C ILE A 224 -6.58 -6.80 -16.81
N SER A 225 -5.61 -7.52 -16.25
CA SER A 225 -5.52 -8.98 -16.44
C SER A 225 -6.79 -9.66 -15.94
N ALA A 226 -7.27 -10.65 -16.70
CA ALA A 226 -8.51 -11.35 -16.37
C ALA A 226 -8.43 -12.17 -15.08
N THR A 227 -7.21 -12.44 -14.58
CA THR A 227 -6.97 -13.12 -13.31
C THR A 227 -6.73 -12.17 -12.13
N SER A 228 -6.57 -10.86 -12.38
CA SER A 228 -6.42 -9.88 -11.29
C SER A 228 -7.65 -9.87 -10.40
N ARG A 229 -7.44 -9.72 -9.09
CA ARG A 229 -8.52 -9.63 -8.10
C ARG A 229 -8.93 -8.18 -7.93
N LEU A 230 -10.21 -7.90 -8.15
CA LEU A 230 -10.85 -6.63 -7.86
C LEU A 230 -11.70 -6.74 -6.60
N VAL A 231 -11.64 -5.71 -5.76
CA VAL A 231 -12.40 -5.60 -4.52
C VAL A 231 -13.59 -4.67 -4.75
N PHE A 232 -14.80 -5.18 -4.52
CA PHE A 232 -16.02 -4.37 -4.55
C PHE A 232 -16.72 -4.40 -3.19
N GLU A 233 -17.54 -3.39 -2.92
CA GLU A 233 -18.47 -3.42 -1.79
C GLU A 233 -19.60 -4.39 -2.13
N ARG A 234 -19.88 -5.34 -1.21
CA ARG A 234 -21.08 -6.16 -1.25
C ARG A 234 -22.21 -5.32 -0.66
N PRO A 235 -23.24 -4.94 -1.44
CA PRO A 235 -24.39 -4.27 -0.88
C PRO A 235 -25.00 -5.18 0.19
N THR A 236 -25.20 -4.64 1.38
CA THR A 236 -26.05 -5.31 2.37
C THR A 236 -27.48 -5.25 1.86
N GLU A 237 -28.19 -6.38 1.86
CA GLU A 237 -29.62 -6.41 1.58
C GLU A 237 -30.31 -5.43 2.56
N ALA A 238 -30.89 -4.36 2.01
CA ALA A 238 -31.50 -3.18 2.66
C ALA A 238 -30.57 -1.99 3.02
N ALA A 239 -30.30 -1.14 2.02
CA ALA A 239 -30.65 0.28 2.17
C ALA A 239 -32.04 0.46 1.54
N PRO A 240 -33.08 0.81 2.31
CA PRO A 240 -34.44 0.83 1.80
C PRO A 240 -34.60 1.87 0.71
N VAL A 241 -35.48 1.51 -0.23
CA VAL A 241 -36.11 2.34 -1.27
C VAL A 241 -36.80 3.61 -0.68
N ASP A 242 -36.81 3.76 0.64
CA ASP A 242 -37.30 4.89 1.43
C ASP A 242 -36.76 6.28 1.05
N GLN A 243 -35.61 6.41 0.38
CA GLN A 243 -35.14 7.73 -0.06
C GLN A 243 -35.82 8.20 -1.35
N LEU A 244 -36.29 7.28 -2.21
CA LEU A 244 -37.05 7.64 -3.41
C LEU A 244 -38.54 7.82 -3.07
N GLU A 245 -39.09 7.01 -2.16
CA GLU A 245 -40.48 7.17 -1.69
C GLU A 245 -40.66 8.39 -0.77
N ARG A 246 -39.69 8.72 0.09
CA ARG A 246 -39.73 9.99 0.85
C ARG A 246 -39.65 11.20 -0.06
N ALA A 247 -38.88 11.15 -1.15
CA ALA A 247 -38.85 12.25 -2.12
C ALA A 247 -40.19 12.40 -2.88
N ALA A 248 -40.89 11.29 -3.17
CA ALA A 248 -42.19 11.31 -3.80
C ALA A 248 -43.33 11.77 -2.86
N ALA A 249 -43.18 11.58 -1.53
CA ALA A 249 -44.16 12.00 -0.52
C ALA A 249 -44.12 13.51 -0.17
N PHE A 250 -43.14 14.27 -0.66
CA PHE A 250 -43.03 15.72 -0.45
C PHE A 250 -43.46 16.59 -1.63
N LEU A 251 -44.06 16.01 -2.67
CA LEU A 251 -44.70 16.79 -3.74
C LEU A 251 -46.19 16.97 -3.40
N PRO A 252 -46.69 18.22 -3.24
CA PRO A 252 -48.11 18.47 -3.04
C PRO A 252 -48.90 18.19 -4.34
N PRO A 253 -50.22 17.91 -4.23
CA PRO A 253 -51.09 17.53 -5.36
C PRO A 253 -51.29 18.63 -6.39
#